data_AF-A0A961PN06-F1
#
_entry.id   AF-A0A961PN06-F1
#
_cell.length_a   1.000
_cell.length_b   1.000
_cell.length_c   1.000
_cell.angle_alpha   90.00
_cell.angle_beta   90.00
_cell.angle_gamma   90.00
#
_symmetry.space_group_name_H-M   'P 1'
#
loop_
_entity.id
_entity.type
_entity.pdbx_description
1 polymer ?
#
loop_
_entity_poly.entity_id
_entity_poly.type
_entity_poly.pdbx_seq_one_letter_code
_entity_poly.pdbx_strand_id
1 'polypeptide(L)'
;MPHSLAHIALVVRDYDEAIAFYCDTLGFELVEDTPQPEQNKRWVVVKPRGPGSTSLLLARAATPHQETFVGNQSGGRVFLFLGTDDFWRDYNALIAKGVTFVRAPV
;
A
#
# COMPACT_ATOMS: atom_id res chain seq x y z
N MET A 1 -15.41 -19.01 -10.83
CA MET A 1 -15.16 -18.11 -9.69
C MET A 1 -15.90 -16.82 -9.97
N PRO A 2 -16.56 -16.18 -8.99
CA PRO A 2 -17.07 -14.83 -9.20
C PRO A 2 -15.91 -13.88 -9.52
N HIS A 3 -16.10 -12.94 -10.46
CA HIS A 3 -15.08 -11.96 -10.82
C HIS A 3 -14.84 -10.99 -9.64
N SER A 4 -13.58 -10.67 -9.36
CA SER A 4 -13.18 -9.71 -8.32
C SER A 4 -11.87 -9.00 -8.70
N LEU A 5 -11.61 -7.85 -8.09
CA LEU A 5 -10.31 -7.18 -8.18
C LEU A 5 -9.34 -7.87 -7.21
N ALA A 6 -8.37 -8.61 -7.76
CA ALA A 6 -7.38 -9.33 -6.96
C ALA A 6 -6.32 -8.38 -6.38
N HIS A 7 -5.63 -7.64 -7.25
CA HIS A 7 -4.53 -6.75 -6.88
C HIS A 7 -4.74 -5.37 -7.48
N ILE A 8 -4.43 -4.34 -6.70
CA ILE A 8 -4.34 -2.95 -7.16
C ILE A 8 -2.87 -2.57 -7.18
N ALA A 9 -2.35 -2.20 -8.35
CA ALA A 9 -0.96 -1.76 -8.47
C ALA A 9 -0.78 -0.38 -7.83
N LEU A 10 0.23 -0.25 -6.98
CA LEU A 10 0.67 1.00 -6.39
C LEU A 10 2.12 1.25 -6.79
N VAL A 11 2.37 2.35 -7.51
CA VAL A 11 3.74 2.73 -7.87
C VAL A 11 4.49 3.21 -6.64
N VAL A 12 5.62 2.59 -6.33
CA VAL A 12 6.48 2.90 -5.18
C VAL A 12 7.89 3.28 -5.63
N ARG A 13 8.61 4.03 -4.79
CA ARG A 13 10.00 4.42 -5.05
C ARG A 13 10.96 3.25 -4.80
N ASP A 14 10.76 2.56 -3.70
CA ASP A 14 11.59 1.45 -3.26
C ASP A 14 10.71 0.37 -2.60
N TYR A 15 11.15 -0.89 -2.70
CA TYR A 15 10.39 -2.02 -2.14
C TYR A 15 10.47 -2.06 -0.63
N ASP A 16 11.65 -1.89 -0.05
CA ASP A 16 11.84 -2.04 1.39
C ASP A 16 11.26 -0.85 2.16
N GLU A 17 11.40 0.37 1.61
CA GLU A 17 10.69 1.57 2.13
C GLU A 17 9.17 1.34 2.17
N ALA A 18 8.60 0.81 1.08
CA ALA A 18 7.17 0.57 0.99
C ALA A 18 6.71 -0.59 1.89
N ILE A 19 7.46 -1.71 1.94
CA ILE A 19 7.15 -2.84 2.83
C ILE A 19 7.14 -2.38 4.28
N ALA A 20 8.16 -1.63 4.72
CA ALA A 20 8.21 -1.11 6.09
C ALA A 20 7.00 -0.21 6.38
N PHE A 21 6.63 0.70 5.47
CA PHE A 21 5.46 1.54 5.67
C PHE A 21 4.15 0.74 5.74
N TYR A 22 3.91 -0.16 4.79
CA TYR A 22 2.64 -0.91 4.76
C TYR A 22 2.56 -1.95 5.89
N CYS A 23 3.62 -2.69 6.16
CA CYS A 23 3.60 -3.78 7.13
C CYS A 23 3.85 -3.27 8.54
N ASP A 24 4.93 -2.51 8.77
CA ASP A 24 5.31 -2.11 10.13
C ASP A 24 4.50 -0.90 10.60
N THR A 25 4.23 0.06 9.71
CA THR A 25 3.45 1.26 10.06
C THR A 25 1.95 1.00 9.99
N LEU A 26 1.42 0.63 8.83
CA LEU A 26 -0.03 0.39 8.64
C LEU A 26 -0.52 -0.97 9.16
N GLY A 27 0.37 -1.89 9.52
CA GLY A 27 -0.01 -3.20 10.08
C GLY A 27 -0.56 -4.18 9.03
N PHE A 28 -0.25 -3.99 7.75
CA PHE A 28 -0.63 -4.92 6.69
C PHE A 28 0.18 -6.21 6.79
N GLU A 29 -0.35 -7.27 6.18
CA GLU A 29 0.37 -8.53 6.02
C GLU A 29 1.16 -8.51 4.72
N LEU A 30 2.43 -8.88 4.78
CA LEU A 30 3.22 -9.24 3.60
C LEU A 30 2.76 -10.61 3.12
N VAL A 31 2.06 -10.63 2.00
CA VAL A 31 1.49 -11.85 1.41
C VAL A 31 2.53 -12.59 0.58
N GLU A 32 3.30 -11.83 -0.20
CA GLU A 32 4.32 -12.38 -1.08
C GLU A 32 5.44 -11.37 -1.27
N ASP A 33 6.65 -11.88 -1.39
CA ASP A 33 7.86 -11.13 -1.71
C ASP A 33 8.82 -12.05 -2.48
N THR A 34 8.55 -12.18 -3.78
CA THR A 34 9.28 -13.11 -4.65
C THR A 34 10.21 -12.34 -5.58
N PRO A 35 11.52 -12.62 -5.61
CA PRO A 35 12.42 -12.00 -6.57
C PRO A 35 12.05 -12.39 -8.01
N GLN A 36 12.19 -11.44 -8.93
CA GLN A 36 11.96 -11.59 -10.38
C GLN A 36 13.26 -11.17 -11.10
N PRO A 37 14.28 -12.07 -11.13
CA PRO A 37 15.64 -11.71 -11.55
C PRO A 37 15.71 -11.20 -13.00
N GLU A 38 14.92 -11.77 -13.90
CA GLU A 38 14.92 -11.43 -15.33
C GLU A 38 14.49 -9.98 -15.58
N GLN A 39 13.78 -9.38 -14.63
CA GLN A 39 13.28 -8.00 -14.72
C GLN A 39 13.97 -7.07 -13.71
N ASN A 40 14.91 -7.59 -12.91
CA ASN A 40 15.50 -6.87 -11.77
C ASN A 40 14.42 -6.25 -10.86
N LYS A 41 13.39 -7.04 -10.51
CA LYS A 41 12.22 -6.62 -9.73
C LYS A 41 11.89 -7.61 -8.63
N ARG A 42 10.93 -7.24 -7.79
CA ARG A 42 10.26 -8.13 -6.83
C ARG A 42 8.76 -8.10 -7.10
N TRP A 43 8.13 -9.26 -6.96
CA TRP A 43 6.70 -9.38 -6.87
C TRP A 43 6.30 -9.26 -5.39
N VAL A 44 5.87 -8.07 -4.99
CA VAL A 44 5.60 -7.73 -3.60
C VAL A 44 4.12 -7.42 -3.43
N VAL A 45 3.44 -8.25 -2.63
CA VAL A 45 2.01 -8.12 -2.38
C VAL A 45 1.78 -7.93 -0.89
N VAL A 46 1.06 -6.86 -0.53
CA VAL A 46 0.65 -6.56 0.85
C VAL A 46 -0.85 -6.37 0.93
N LYS A 47 -1.47 -6.76 2.06
CA LYS A 47 -2.92 -6.57 2.25
C LYS A 47 -3.28 -6.13 3.67
N PRO A 48 -4.39 -5.39 3.86
CA PRO A 48 -4.95 -5.20 5.19
C PRO A 48 -5.22 -6.54 5.88
N ARG A 49 -5.04 -6.59 7.20
CA ARG A 49 -5.45 -7.73 8.01
C ARG A 49 -6.95 -7.96 7.92
N GLY A 50 -7.36 -9.22 8.04
CA GLY A 50 -8.76 -9.62 8.09
C GLY A 50 -9.26 -10.35 6.83
N PRO A 51 -10.59 -10.49 6.65
CA PRO A 51 -11.19 -11.39 5.67
C PRO A 51 -11.20 -10.84 4.23
N GLY A 52 -10.74 -9.59 4.02
CA GLY A 52 -10.68 -8.98 2.69
C GLY A 52 -9.69 -9.69 1.76
N SER A 53 -10.06 -9.78 0.48
CA SER A 53 -9.26 -10.47 -0.54
C SER A 53 -8.43 -9.54 -1.43
N THR A 54 -8.79 -8.26 -1.53
CA THR A 54 -8.06 -7.30 -2.36
C THR A 54 -6.76 -6.87 -1.70
N SER A 55 -5.68 -6.88 -2.46
CA SER A 55 -4.34 -6.49 -1.98
C SER A 55 -3.70 -5.43 -2.85
N LEU A 56 -2.62 -4.85 -2.35
CA LEU A 56 -1.76 -3.94 -3.10
C LEU A 56 -0.58 -4.71 -3.67
N LEU A 57 -0.34 -4.55 -4.97
CA LEU A 57 0.91 -4.93 -5.61
C LEU A 57 1.84 -3.71 -5.58
N LEU A 58 2.91 -3.78 -4.81
CA LEU A 58 3.91 -2.71 -4.73
C LEU A 58 4.78 -2.78 -5.98
N ALA A 59 4.59 -1.83 -6.90
CA ALA A 59 5.28 -1.80 -8.19
C ALA A 59 6.38 -0.73 -8.16
N ARG A 60 7.64 -1.14 -7.95
CA ARG A 60 8.77 -0.19 -7.97
C ARG A 60 8.88 0.49 -9.32
N ALA A 61 8.93 1.82 -9.32
CA ALA A 61 9.18 2.61 -10.51
C ALA A 61 10.55 2.22 -11.12
N ALA A 62 10.57 2.04 -12.45
CA ALA A 62 11.76 1.65 -13.21
C ALA A 62 12.18 2.70 -14.24
N THR A 63 11.41 3.78 -14.40
CA THR A 63 11.70 4.87 -15.32
C THR A 63 11.40 6.22 -14.69
N PRO A 64 12.04 7.31 -15.15
CA PRO A 64 11.76 8.66 -14.66
C PRO A 64 10.29 9.07 -14.83
N HIS A 65 9.62 8.56 -15.87
CA HIS A 65 8.18 8.80 -16.05
C HIS A 65 7.33 8.08 -15.00
N GLN A 66 7.70 6.86 -14.60
CA GLN A 66 6.97 6.13 -13.55
C GLN A 66 7.16 6.79 -12.17
N GLU A 67 8.34 7.36 -11.90
CA GLU A 67 8.62 8.05 -10.65
C GLU A 67 7.66 9.22 -10.39
N THR A 68 7.17 9.90 -11.44
CA THR A 68 6.20 11.01 -11.27
C THR A 68 4.82 10.56 -10.76
N PHE A 69 4.54 9.25 -10.77
CA PHE A 69 3.30 8.68 -10.25
C PHE A 69 3.41 8.19 -8.80
N VAL A 70 4.60 8.22 -8.20
CA VAL A 70 4.78 7.87 -6.78
C VAL A 70 4.03 8.91 -5.93
N GLY A 71 2.95 8.46 -5.29
CA GLY A 71 2.05 9.32 -4.50
C GLY A 71 0.99 10.06 -5.32
N ASN A 72 0.90 9.79 -6.64
CA ASN A 72 -0.06 10.44 -7.54
C ASN A 72 -0.80 9.42 -8.45
N GLN A 73 -1.23 8.30 -7.89
CA GLN A 73 -1.83 7.19 -8.65
C GLN A 73 -3.19 7.53 -9.26
N SER A 74 -3.90 8.51 -8.71
CA SER A 74 -5.25 8.92 -9.07
C SER A 74 -5.32 10.38 -9.56
N GLY A 75 -4.19 11.00 -9.90
CA GLY A 75 -4.16 12.37 -10.42
C GLY A 75 -4.72 13.42 -9.43
N GLY A 76 -4.40 13.28 -8.14
CA GLY A 76 -4.86 14.18 -7.08
C GLY A 76 -6.29 13.93 -6.56
N ARG A 77 -6.95 12.83 -6.98
CA ARG A 77 -8.24 12.39 -6.41
C ARG A 77 -8.04 11.34 -5.31
N VAL A 78 -9.09 11.07 -4.54
CA VAL A 78 -9.07 9.95 -3.59
C VAL A 78 -8.78 8.65 -4.33
N PHE A 79 -7.85 7.86 -3.83
CA PHE A 79 -7.46 6.59 -4.46
C PHE A 79 -8.20 5.39 -3.86
N LEU A 80 -8.05 5.16 -2.54
CA LEU A 80 -8.59 3.98 -1.85
C LEU A 80 -9.20 4.36 -0.49
N PHE A 81 -10.08 3.49 0.01
CA PHE A 81 -10.65 3.58 1.34
C PHE A 81 -10.26 2.35 2.14
N LEU A 82 -9.69 2.55 3.33
CA LEU A 82 -9.41 1.48 4.28
C LEU A 82 -10.52 1.46 5.33
N GLY A 83 -11.27 0.36 5.39
CA GLY A 83 -12.28 0.13 6.42
C GLY A 83 -11.64 -0.37 7.72
N THR A 84 -12.19 0.06 8.85
CA THR A 84 -11.78 -0.37 10.20
C THR A 84 -13.01 -0.57 11.09
N ASP A 85 -12.88 -1.44 12.08
CA ASP A 85 -13.87 -1.68 13.14
C ASP A 85 -13.76 -0.66 14.30
N ASP A 86 -12.58 -0.07 14.49
CA ASP A 86 -12.32 0.94 15.52
C ASP A 86 -11.40 2.05 14.96
N PHE A 87 -12.05 3.13 14.52
CA PHE A 87 -11.36 4.27 13.94
C PHE A 87 -10.39 4.95 14.91
N TRP A 88 -10.77 5.12 16.17
CA TRP A 88 -9.95 5.89 17.12
C TRP A 88 -8.73 5.10 17.59
N ARG A 89 -8.84 3.78 17.76
CA ARG A 89 -7.69 2.91 18.01
C ARG A 89 -6.65 3.04 16.89
N ASP A 90 -7.09 2.88 15.66
CA ASP A 90 -6.18 2.86 14.51
C ASP A 90 -5.62 4.25 14.21
N TYR A 91 -6.44 5.31 14.28
CA TYR A 91 -5.99 6.70 14.14
C TYR A 91 -4.87 7.03 15.13
N ASN A 92 -5.07 6.76 16.42
CA ASN A 92 -4.08 7.07 17.46
C ASN A 92 -2.79 6.23 17.29
N ALA A 93 -2.92 4.95 16.91
CA ALA A 93 -1.78 4.09 16.63
C ALA A 93 -0.95 4.62 15.44
N LEU A 94 -1.61 5.09 14.38
CA LEU A 94 -0.94 5.65 13.20
C LEU A 94 -0.25 6.99 13.52
N ILE A 95 -0.91 7.86 14.30
CA ILE A 95 -0.28 9.10 14.79
C ILE A 95 0.96 8.80 15.63
N ALA A 96 0.89 7.83 16.55
CA ALA A 96 2.03 7.45 17.39
C ALA A 96 3.21 6.89 16.58
N LYS A 97 2.95 6.33 15.39
CA LYS A 97 3.96 5.86 14.42
C LYS A 97 4.41 6.95 13.44
N GLY A 98 3.97 8.20 13.62
CA GLY A 98 4.40 9.35 12.80
C GLY A 98 3.69 9.47 11.45
N VAL A 99 2.54 8.83 11.26
CA VAL A 99 1.75 8.99 10.03
C VAL A 99 1.10 10.38 10.01
N THR A 100 1.30 11.09 8.90
CA THR A 100 0.65 12.38 8.66
C THR A 100 -0.77 12.18 8.13
N PHE A 101 -1.75 12.72 8.84
CA PHE A 101 -3.12 12.84 8.35
C PHE A 101 -3.34 14.21 7.73
N VAL A 102 -3.84 14.24 6.49
CA VAL A 102 -4.12 15.50 5.75
C VAL A 102 -5.22 16.33 6.43
N ARG A 103 -6.17 15.66 7.10
CA ARG A 103 -7.24 16.29 7.87
C ARG A 103 -7.48 15.49 9.14
N ALA A 104 -7.62 16.19 10.26
CA ALA A 104 -8.03 15.57 11.52
C ALA A 104 -9.45 14.98 11.39
N PRO A 105 -9.78 13.93 12.17
CA PRO A 105 -11.16 13.46 12.29
C PRO A 105 -12.08 14.57 12.82
N VAL A 106 -13.34 14.49 12.43
CA VAL A 106 -14.44 15.38 12.88
C VAL A 106 -15.33 14.70 13.89
#